data_AF-A0A6P5RGS5-F1
#
_entry.id   AF-A0A6P5RGS5-F1
#
_cell.length_a   1.000
_cell.length_b   1.000
_cell.length_c   1.000
_cell.angle_alpha   90.00
_cell.angle_beta   90.00
_cell.angle_gamma   90.00
#
_symmetry.space_group_name_H-M   'P 1'
#
loop_
_entity.id
_entity.type
_entity.pdbx_description
1 polymer ?
#
loop_
_entity_poly.entity_id
_entity_poly.type
_entity_poly.pdbx_seq_one_letter_code
_entity_poly.pdbx_strand_id
1 'polypeptide(L)'
;MAVSQFTLYGVLKGNKPDFHVAMPPQNAKPFYASLVDSFRKSYKPDVVKDGVFGAMMKVNLVNDGPVTMQIDSQSPKNSNDVIEEQS
;
A
#
# COMPACT_ATOMS: atom_id res chain seq x y z
N MET A 1 7.68 7.27 4.91
CA MET A 1 8.34 6.65 3.73
C MET A 1 7.26 5.98 2.90
N ALA A 2 7.20 6.25 1.61
CA ALA A 2 6.29 5.61 0.67
C ALA A 2 7.07 4.55 -0.13
N VAL A 3 6.47 3.38 -0.33
CA VAL A 3 7.00 2.29 -1.17
C VAL A 3 5.83 1.73 -1.97
N SER A 4 5.99 1.64 -3.29
CA SER A 4 4.99 1.02 -4.17
C SER A 4 4.92 -0.49 -3.91
N GLN A 5 3.74 -1.02 -3.57
CA GLN A 5 3.55 -2.45 -3.24
C GLN A 5 2.34 -3.05 -3.98
N PHE A 6 2.56 -3.56 -5.19
CA PHE A 6 1.49 -4.17 -6.00
C PHE A 6 0.95 -5.47 -5.39
N THR A 7 1.76 -6.17 -4.59
CA THR A 7 1.39 -7.46 -4.00
C THR A 7 0.25 -7.36 -2.99
N LEU A 8 -0.09 -6.16 -2.52
CA LEU A 8 -1.28 -5.92 -1.68
C LEU A 8 -2.59 -6.29 -2.42
N TYR A 9 -2.59 -6.25 -3.76
CA TYR A 9 -3.69 -6.68 -4.61
C TYR A 9 -3.56 -8.14 -5.07
N GLY A 10 -2.82 -8.97 -4.32
CA GLY A 10 -2.68 -10.39 -4.59
C GLY A 10 -3.91 -11.19 -4.19
N VAL A 11 -4.43 -11.99 -5.12
CA VAL A 11 -5.45 -13.01 -4.87
C VAL A 11 -4.78 -14.38 -4.86
N LEU A 12 -5.08 -15.21 -3.87
CA LEU A 12 -4.53 -16.57 -3.81
C LEU A 12 -5.39 -17.54 -4.61
N LYS A 13 -4.81 -18.18 -5.63
CA LYS A 13 -5.38 -19.34 -6.33
C LYS A 13 -4.68 -20.59 -5.80
N GLY A 14 -5.21 -21.16 -4.72
CA GLY A 14 -4.50 -22.14 -3.90
C GLY A 14 -3.29 -21.47 -3.22
N ASN A 15 -2.09 -22.03 -3.39
CA ASN A 15 -0.85 -21.46 -2.85
C ASN A 15 -0.14 -20.48 -3.81
N LYS A 16 -0.68 -20.29 -5.02
CA LYS A 16 -0.09 -19.39 -6.02
C LYS A 16 -0.73 -18.01 -5.92
N PRO A 17 0.05 -16.95 -5.66
CA PRO A 17 -0.46 -15.59 -5.74
C PRO A 17 -0.67 -15.16 -7.19
N ASP A 18 -1.78 -14.49 -7.44
CA ASP A 18 -2.18 -13.90 -8.70
C ASP A 18 -2.43 -12.40 -8.48
N PHE A 19 -1.88 -11.55 -9.35
CA PHE A 19 -1.90 -10.09 -9.18
C PHE A 19 -2.66 -9.38 -10.31
N HIS A 20 -3.55 -10.08 -11.02
CA HIS A 20 -4.30 -9.52 -12.16
C HIS A 20 -5.13 -8.28 -11.83
N VAL A 21 -5.49 -8.06 -10.55
CA VAL A 21 -6.24 -6.89 -10.10
C VAL A 21 -5.34 -5.65 -9.92
N ALA A 22 -4.02 -5.84 -9.80
CA ALA A 22 -3.09 -4.74 -9.67
C ALA A 22 -2.98 -3.94 -10.98
N MET A 23 -2.81 -2.62 -10.87
CA MET A 23 -2.62 -1.75 -12.02
C MET A 23 -1.34 -2.14 -12.81
N PRO A 24 -1.39 -2.19 -14.16
CA PRO A 24 -0.21 -2.48 -14.97
C PRO A 24 0.95 -1.50 -14.71
N PRO A 25 2.22 -1.94 -14.73
CA PRO A 25 3.38 -1.11 -14.38
C PRO A 25 3.48 0.22 -15.16
N GLN A 26 3.08 0.21 -16.43
CA GLN A 26 3.11 1.38 -17.32
C GLN A 26 2.20 2.51 -16.81
N ASN A 27 1.06 2.17 -16.23
CA ASN A 27 0.12 3.13 -15.65
C ASN A 27 0.41 3.38 -14.16
N ALA A 28 0.87 2.34 -13.44
CA ALA A 28 1.15 2.41 -12.01
C ALA A 28 2.33 3.32 -11.69
N LYS A 29 3.36 3.37 -12.54
CA LYS A 29 4.52 4.25 -12.33
C LYS A 29 4.15 5.75 -12.32
N PRO A 30 3.49 6.31 -13.35
CA PRO A 30 3.09 7.71 -13.32
C PRO A 30 2.03 8.00 -12.24
N PHE A 31 1.13 7.06 -11.95
CA PHE A 31 0.17 7.19 -10.87
C PHE A 31 0.85 7.27 -9.49
N TYR A 32 1.83 6.40 -9.23
CA TYR A 32 2.59 6.43 -7.98
C TYR A 32 3.38 7.74 -7.82
N ALA A 33 4.01 8.22 -8.90
CA ALA A 33 4.75 9.48 -8.89
C ALA A 33 3.82 10.66 -8.53
N SER A 34 2.62 10.73 -9.12
CA SER A 34 1.66 11.79 -8.82
C SER A 34 1.12 11.71 -7.38
N LEU A 35 0.97 10.50 -6.83
CA LEU A 35 0.59 10.29 -5.43
C LEU A 35 1.66 10.81 -4.47
N VAL A 36 2.94 10.47 -4.70
CA VAL A 36 4.07 10.94 -3.87
C VAL A 36 4.17 12.47 -3.94
N ASP A 37 4.01 13.06 -5.12
CA ASP A 37 4.00 14.52 -5.28
C ASP A 37 2.81 15.17 -4.56
N SER A 38 1.66 14.51 -4.51
CA SER A 38 0.51 14.98 -3.74
C SER A 38 0.81 14.99 -2.24
N PHE A 39 1.46 13.95 -1.71
CA PHE A 39 1.91 13.94 -0.31
C PHE A 39 2.92 15.04 0.00
N ARG A 40 3.88 15.28 -0.91
CA ARG A 40 4.86 16.37 -0.75
C ARG A 40 4.19 17.73 -0.70
N LYS A 41 3.16 17.96 -1.53
CA LYS A 41 2.39 19.22 -1.58
C LYS A 41 1.49 19.42 -0.37
N SER A 42 0.82 18.36 0.10
CA SER A 42 -0.11 18.42 1.23
C SER A 42 0.58 18.43 2.59
N TYR A 43 1.87 18.15 2.65
CA TYR A 43 2.65 18.10 3.88
C TYR A 43 4.00 18.82 3.72
N LYS A 44 5.05 18.36 4.42
CA LYS A 44 6.42 18.87 4.30
C LYS A 44 7.19 18.03 3.26
N PRO A 45 7.67 18.61 2.15
CA PRO A 45 8.36 17.85 1.11
C PRO A 45 9.57 17.05 1.63
N ASP A 46 10.35 17.62 2.54
CA ASP A 46 11.64 17.04 2.97
C ASP A 46 11.52 15.76 3.80
N VAL A 47 10.37 15.55 4.43
CA VAL A 47 10.11 14.36 5.27
C VAL A 47 9.43 13.23 4.50
N VAL A 48 8.87 13.52 3.31
CA VAL A 48 8.30 12.50 2.42
C VAL A 48 9.43 11.80 1.69
N LYS A 49 9.86 10.67 2.24
CA LYS A 49 10.82 9.76 1.60
C LYS A 49 10.11 8.78 0.67
N ASP A 50 10.72 8.53 -0.48
CA ASP A 50 10.24 7.62 -1.53
C ASP A 50 11.22 6.45 -1.70
N GLY A 51 10.71 5.31 -2.14
CA GLY A 51 11.51 4.20 -2.65
C GLY A 51 11.82 4.32 -4.14
N VAL A 52 12.15 3.20 -4.77
CA VAL A 52 12.37 3.13 -6.23
C VAL A 52 11.32 2.20 -6.83
N PHE A 53 10.40 2.78 -7.62
CA PHE A 53 9.31 2.02 -8.24
C PHE A 53 9.83 0.85 -9.09
N GLY A 54 9.32 -0.35 -8.83
CA GLY A 54 9.66 -1.57 -9.59
C GLY A 54 11.06 -2.13 -9.33
N ALA A 55 11.83 -1.55 -8.40
CA ALA A 55 13.12 -2.11 -8.01
C ALA A 55 12.97 -3.16 -6.90
N MET A 56 13.86 -4.16 -6.89
CA MET A 56 14.01 -5.04 -5.73
C MET A 56 14.64 -4.26 -4.58
N MET A 57 13.91 -4.11 -3.48
CA MET A 57 14.32 -3.31 -2.33
C MET A 57 14.41 -4.14 -1.05
N LYS A 58 15.44 -3.87 -0.24
CA LYS A 58 15.49 -4.28 1.17
C LYS A 58 15.08 -3.09 2.03
N VAL A 59 13.90 -3.16 2.64
CA VAL A 59 13.34 -2.08 3.44
C VAL A 59 13.53 -2.40 4.92
N ASN A 60 14.34 -1.60 5.62
CA ASN A 60 14.47 -1.70 7.08
C ASN A 60 13.33 -0.89 7.73
N LEU A 61 12.54 -1.55 8.55
CA LEU A 61 11.41 -0.94 9.26
C LEU A 61 11.54 -1.22 10.76
N VAL A 62 11.66 -0.16 11.56
CA VAL A 62 11.57 -0.25 13.02
C VAL A 62 10.18 0.22 13.41
N ASN A 63 9.34 -0.71 13.84
CA ASN A 63 8.01 -0.42 14.35
C ASN A 63 8.10 -0.18 15.86
N ASP A 64 7.96 1.07 16.30
CA ASP A 64 7.82 1.41 17.72
C ASP A 64 6.35 1.18 18.14
N GLY A 65 6.06 0.04 18.77
CA GLY A 65 4.70 -0.50 18.91
C GLY A 65 4.69 -2.03 18.98
N PRO A 66 3.98 -2.76 18.10
CA PRO A 66 3.63 -2.46 16.71
C PRO A 66 2.16 -2.06 16.50
N VAL A 67 1.94 -1.05 15.65
CA VAL A 67 0.60 -0.64 15.19
C VAL A 67 0.57 -0.77 13.67
N THR A 68 -0.42 -1.51 13.14
CA THR A 68 -0.62 -1.71 11.70
C THR A 68 -2.03 -1.27 11.33
N MET A 69 -2.15 -0.45 10.28
CA MET A 69 -3.43 0.01 9.75
C MET A 69 -3.53 -0.34 8.27
N GLN A 70 -4.68 -0.86 7.85
CA GLN A 70 -5.01 -1.11 6.45
C GLN A 70 -6.05 -0.09 5.99
N ILE A 71 -5.77 0.58 4.87
CA ILE A 71 -6.65 1.59 4.28
C ILE A 71 -6.85 1.23 2.81
N ASP A 72 -8.10 1.13 2.39
CA ASP A 72 -8.49 0.95 1.00
C ASP A 72 -9.47 2.06 0.60
N SER A 73 -9.10 2.83 -0.43
CA SER A 73 -9.92 3.93 -0.94
C SER A 73 -11.26 3.48 -1.54
N GLN A 74 -11.38 2.21 -1.93
CA GLN A 74 -12.61 1.64 -2.50
C GLN A 74 -13.50 0.99 -1.45
N SER A 75 -13.04 0.87 -0.20
CA SER A 75 -13.88 0.36 0.88
C SER A 75 -15.03 1.34 1.17
N PRO A 76 -16.29 0.86 1.29
CA PRO A 76 -17.42 1.71 1.63
C PRO A 76 -17.16 2.43 2.95
N LYS A 77 -17.40 3.74 3.00
CA LYS A 77 -17.44 4.49 4.27
C LYS A 77 -18.75 4.16 4.99
N ASN A 78 -18.71 3.13 5.85
CA ASN A 78 -19.55 2.86 7.05
C ASN A 78 -20.02 1.41 7.13
N SER A 79 -19.69 0.71 8.22
CA SER A 79 -20.63 0.28 9.29
C SER A 79 -19.95 -0.71 10.24
N ASN A 80 -20.39 -0.73 11.50
CA ASN A 80 -19.94 -1.62 12.57
C ASN A 80 -19.96 -3.13 12.22
N ASP A 81 -19.18 -3.90 13.00
CA ASP A 81 -19.10 -5.37 13.11
C ASP A 81 -18.38 -6.08 11.95
N VAL A 82 -17.36 -6.93 12.18
CA VAL A 82 -17.46 -8.19 12.93
C VAL A 82 -16.15 -8.49 13.68
N ILE A 83 -16.20 -8.53 15.01
CA ILE A 83 -15.32 -9.38 15.83
C ILE A 83 -16.17 -10.61 16.13
N GLU A 84 -15.96 -11.70 15.39
CA GLU A 84 -16.40 -13.03 15.82
C GLU A 84 -15.36 -13.53 16.82
N GLU A 85 -15.65 -13.34 18.12
CA GLU A 85 -15.05 -14.16 19.16
C GLU A 85 -15.50 -15.60 18.95
N GLN A 86 -14.53 -16.49 18.73
CA GLN A 86 -14.73 -17.92 18.81
C GLN A 86 -15.14 -18.31 20.24
N SER A 87 -16.29 -18.98 20.38
CA SER A 87 -16.60 -19.90 21.49
C SER A 87 -17.48 -21.02 20.96
#